data_AF-A0AAJ2PFN2-F1
#
_entry.id   AF-A0AAJ2PFN2-F1
#
_cell.length_a   1.000
_cell.length_b   1.000
_cell.length_c   1.000
_cell.angle_alpha   90.00
_cell.angle_beta   90.00
_cell.angle_gamma   90.00
#
_symmetry.space_group_name_H-M   'P 1'
#
loop_
_entity.id
_entity.type
_entity.pdbx_description
1 polymer ?
#
loop_
_entity_poly.entity_id
_entity_poly.type
_entity_poly.pdbx_seq_one_letter_code
_entity_poly.pdbx_strand_id
1 'polypeptide(L)' 'MMILKIAGIASISLGLLLILVYPFLDKYQPEGMFYFSVLIGLILIGAGFFLLKI' A
#
# COMPACT_ATOMS: atom_id res chain seq x y z
N MET A 1 -14.79 1.01 -17.00
CA MET A 1 -14.23 -0.31 -16.61
C MET A 1 -12.71 -0.37 -16.63
N MET A 2 -12.00 0.33 -17.54
CA MET A 2 -10.54 0.35 -17.59
C MET A 2 -9.88 1.19 -16.48
N ILE A 3 -10.46 2.34 -16.14
CA ILE A 3 -9.97 3.26 -15.10
C ILE A 3 -9.93 2.58 -13.72
N LEU A 4 -10.97 1.83 -13.36
CA LEU A 4 -11.02 1.07 -12.10
C LEU A 4 -9.91 0.02 -12.00
N LYS A 5 -9.59 -0.66 -13.12
CA LYS A 5 -8.48 -1.62 -13.14
C LYS A 5 -7.13 -0.96 -12.94
N ILE A 6 -6.90 0.18 -13.59
CA ILE A 6 -5.68 0.98 -13.42
C ILE A 6 -5.56 1.46 -11.96
N ALA A 7 -6.65 2.00 -11.40
CA ALA A 7 -6.69 2.44 -10.01
C ALA A 7 -6.40 1.28 -9.03
N GLY A 8 -6.97 0.10 -9.29
CA GLY A 8 -6.71 -1.09 -8.47
C GLY A 8 -5.25 -1.54 -8.51
N ILE A 9 -4.66 -1.65 -9.70
CA ILE A 9 -3.24 -2.02 -9.87
C ILE A 9 -2.32 -0.99 -9.21
N ALA A 10 -2.61 0.31 -9.39
CA ALA A 10 -1.84 1.38 -8.77
C ALA A 10 -1.93 1.34 -7.24
N SER A 11 -3.11 1.05 -6.69
CA SER A 11 -3.34 0.93 -5.25
C SER A 11 -2.58 -0.26 -4.65
N ILE A 12 -2.60 -1.43 -5.29
CA ILE A 12 -1.80 -2.61 -4.88
C ILE A 12 -0.31 -2.28 -4.94
N SER A 13 0.14 -1.67 -6.03
CA SER A 13 1.56 -1.31 -6.22
C SER A 13 2.06 -0.35 -5.16
N LEU A 14 1.27 0.68 -4.83
CA LEU A 14 1.59 1.64 -3.77
C LEU A 14 1.58 1.00 -2.38
N GLY A 15 0.62 0.12 -2.10
CA GLY A 15 0.56 -0.59 -0.83
C GLY A 15 1.76 -1.52 -0.62
N LEU A 16 2.17 -2.24 -1.66
CA LEU A 16 3.40 -3.06 -1.65
C LEU A 16 4.66 -2.21 -1.51
N LEU A 17 4.73 -1.08 -2.20
CA LEU A 17 5.86 -0.15 -2.09
C LEU A 17 6.00 0.33 -0.64
N LEU A 18 4.90 0.72 0.01
CA LEU A 18 4.91 1.07 1.43
C LEU A 18 5.44 -0.08 2.28
N ILE A 19 4.90 -1.29 2.17
CA ILE A 19 5.32 -2.40 3.03
C ILE A 19 6.81 -2.77 2.83
N LEU A 20 7.29 -2.76 1.58
CA LEU A 20 8.65 -3.20 1.24
C LEU A 20 9.70 -2.10 1.46
N VAL A 21 9.39 -0.85 1.14
CA VAL A 21 10.37 0.27 1.18
C VAL A 21 10.40 0.92 2.56
N TYR A 22 9.30 0.91 3.29
CA TYR A 22 9.21 1.62 4.57
C TYR A 22 10.19 1.15 5.66
N PRO A 23 10.50 -0.14 5.85
CA PRO A 23 11.55 -0.54 6.80
C PRO A 23 12.94 0.04 6.49
N PHE A 24 13.22 0.39 5.23
CA PHE A 24 14.47 1.07 4.85
C PHE A 24 14.48 2.58 5.17
N LEU A 25 13.29 3.16 5.37
CA LEU A 25 13.08 4.56 5.73
C LEU A 25 12.90 4.77 7.24
N ASP A 26 12.74 3.70 8.00
CA ASP A 26 12.46 3.71 9.45
C ASP A 26 13.50 4.53 10.24
N LYS A 27 14.78 4.49 9.83
CA LYS A 27 15.87 5.31 10.40
C LYS A 27 15.69 6.82 10.26
N TYR A 28 14.79 7.28 9.41
CA TYR A 28 14.49 8.71 9.17
C TYR A 28 13.08 9.09 9.66
N GLN A 29 12.36 8.17 10.31
CA GLN A 29 10.97 8.36 10.72
C GLN A 29 10.83 8.26 12.24
N PRO A 30 9.78 8.87 12.83
CA PRO A 30 9.46 8.71 14.24
C PRO A 30 9.19 7.25 14.62
N GLU A 31 9.62 6.87 15.83
CA GLU A 31 9.40 5.54 16.38
C GLU A 31 7.90 5.14 16.32
N GLY A 32 7.64 3.92 15.85
CA GLY A 32 6.28 3.38 15.76
C GLY A 32 5.53 3.68 14.46
N MET A 33 6.07 4.51 13.56
CA MET A 33 5.43 4.74 12.26
C MET A 33 5.49 3.52 11.31
N PHE A 34 6.42 2.58 11.54
CA PHE A 34 6.50 1.33 10.80
C PHE A 34 5.17 0.56 10.78
N TYR A 35 4.57 0.36 11.95
CA TYR A 35 3.31 -0.37 12.09
C TYR A 35 2.16 0.34 11.36
N PHE A 36 2.11 1.66 11.43
CA PHE A 36 1.12 2.46 10.71
C PHE A 36 1.26 2.34 9.20
N SER A 37 2.49 2.36 8.68
CA SER A 37 2.73 2.26 7.24
C SER A 37 2.45 0.86 6.70
N VAL A 38 2.75 -0.18 7.47
CA VAL A 38 2.34 -1.56 7.14
C VAL A 38 0.81 -1.67 7.13
N LEU A 39 0.12 -1.10 8.12
CA LEU A 39 -1.34 -1.09 8.19
C LEU A 39 -1.96 -0.38 6.98
N ILE A 40 -1.47 0.82 6.63
CA ILE A 40 -1.93 1.58 5.46
C ILE A 40 -1.64 0.80 4.17
N GLY A 41 -0.48 0.18 4.05
CA GLY A 41 -0.12 -0.64 2.90
C GLY A 41 -1.07 -1.82 2.70
N LEU A 42 -1.45 -2.52 3.78
CA LEU A 42 -2.43 -3.61 3.73
C LEU A 42 -3.81 -3.12 3.31
N ILE A 43 -4.26 -1.97 3.82
CA ILE A 43 -5.54 -1.36 3.44
C ILE A 43 -5.55 -1.02 1.95
N LEU A 44 -4.47 -0.44 1.42
CA LEU A 44 -4.34 -0.12 0.00
C LEU A 44 -4.37 -1.38 -0.88
N ILE A 45 -3.69 -2.45 -0.47
CA ILE A 45 -3.72 -3.73 -1.19
C ILE A 45 -5.13 -4.30 -1.20
N GLY A 46 -5.82 -4.32 -0.05
CA GLY A 46 -7.20 -4.80 0.05
C GLY A 46 -8.17 -3.97 -0.80
N ALA A 47 -8.06 -2.64 -0.76
CA ALA A 47 -8.84 -1.74 -1.60
C ALA A 47 -8.56 -1.99 -3.10
N GLY A 48 -7.29 -2.22 -3.45
CA GLY A 48 -6.89 -2.52 -4.83
C GLY A 48 -7.46 -3.84 -5.35
N PHE A 49 -7.46 -4.90 -4.54
CA PHE A 49 -8.12 -6.17 -4.89
C PHE A 49 -9.63 -5.98 -5.07
N PHE A 50 -10.27 -5.25 -4.16
CA PHE A 50 -11.70 -4.92 -4.26
C PHE A 50 -12.03 -4.16 -5.55
N LEU A 51 -11.21 -3.17 -5.93
CA LEU A 51 -11.39 -2.39 -7.17
C LEU A 51 -11.19 -3.23 -8.43
N LEU A 52 -10.31 -4.24 -8.36
CA LEU A 52 -10.12 -5.20 -9.45
C LEU A 52 -11.23 -6.26 -9.53
N LYS A 53 -12.09 -6.34 -8.50
CA LYS A 53 -13.09 -7.40 -8.30
C LYS A 53 -12.45 -8.80 -8.34
N ILE A 54 -11.27 -8.92 -7.73
CA ILE A 54 -10.58 -10.19 -7.50
C ILE A 54 -11.09 -10.78 -6.19
#